data_AF-A0A3N0Y8U3-F1
#
_entry.id   AF-A0A3N0Y8U3-F1
#
_cell.length_a   1.000
_cell.length_b   1.000
_cell.length_c   1.000
_cell.angle_alpha   90.00
_cell.angle_beta   90.00
_cell.angle_gamma   90.00
#
_symmetry.space_group_name_H-M   'P 1'
#
loop_
_entity.id
_entity.type
_entity.pdbx_description
1 polymer ?
#
loop_
_entity_poly.entity_id
_entity_poly.type
_entity_poly.pdbx_seq_one_letter_code
_entity_poly.pdbx_strand_id
1 'polypeptide(L)'
;MSRCYKNLTRRPLPSAARTIKARPRCVSITFPDQKCCMSESFSPEPEPEQHAAGQMPERRKPRSRSRTSHRRYGEYCTIMRVIIETETGPDHDQNQNQKCCAHTRSFLAQLPLTVDEPVTDHAPEECPVCAYNEWDPLEEVIVGRAENACVPPFTVEVKKYWPFYQQYGGQTFPKDHVKKAVAEIEEMCNILQHEGVTVRRPEPIDWSLEYKTPDFNSTGMYAAMPRDILIVVGNEIIEAPMAWRARFFEYRAYRPLIKEYFRRGAKWTTAPKPTMSDELYDQDYPIRTVEDRHKLAAQGKFVTTEFEPCFDAADFIRAGTDIFVQRSQVTNFMGIEWMRRHLSPTYKIHIISFKDPNPMHIDATFNIIGPGLVLSNPDRPCRQIDMFKKAGWTVVTPPTPLIPDNHPLWMSSKWLSMNVLMLDEKRVMVDANEMTIQKMFESLGINTIKVNIRHANSLGGGFHCWTTDVRRRGSLQSYFL
;
A
#
# COMPACT_ATOMS: atom_id res chain seq x y z
N MET A 1 -4.12 29.47 -66.87
CA MET A 1 -3.31 28.77 -67.91
C MET A 1 -3.21 27.31 -67.48
N SER A 2 -4.11 26.41 -67.93
CA SER A 2 -3.88 25.45 -69.05
C SER A 2 -2.62 24.60 -68.83
N ARG A 3 -2.60 23.25 -68.79
CA ARG A 3 -3.37 22.15 -69.44
C ARG A 3 -3.00 20.84 -68.69
N CYS A 4 -3.95 19.97 -68.32
CA CYS A 4 -4.36 18.70 -69.01
C CYS A 4 -3.30 17.59 -69.06
N TYR A 5 -3.55 16.28 -68.92
CA TYR A 5 -4.64 15.36 -68.50
C TYR A 5 -4.10 13.95 -68.86
N LYS A 6 -4.40 12.87 -68.11
CA LYS A 6 -5.01 11.62 -68.64
C LYS A 6 -5.09 10.47 -67.61
N ASN A 7 -6.22 9.78 -67.72
CA ASN A 7 -6.81 8.72 -66.91
C ASN A 7 -6.42 7.29 -67.36
N LEU A 8 -6.92 6.32 -66.57
CA LEU A 8 -7.33 4.90 -66.84
C LEU A 8 -6.43 3.90 -66.07
N THR A 9 -6.88 2.85 -65.35
CA THR A 9 -8.14 2.08 -65.30
C THR A 9 -8.15 1.11 -64.07
N ARG A 10 -9.32 0.53 -63.75
CA ARG A 10 -9.67 -0.30 -62.56
C ARG A 10 -9.26 -1.80 -62.61
N ARG A 11 -9.23 -2.41 -61.39
CA ARG A 11 -9.51 -3.81 -60.92
C ARG A 11 -8.29 -4.70 -60.56
N PRO A 12 -8.44 -5.79 -59.77
CA PRO A 12 -8.90 -5.90 -58.36
C PRO A 12 -7.89 -6.70 -57.47
N LEU A 13 -7.97 -6.57 -56.14
CA LEU A 13 -7.17 -7.35 -55.18
C LEU A 13 -7.91 -8.65 -54.77
N PRO A 14 -7.24 -9.82 -54.68
CA PRO A 14 -7.87 -11.05 -54.23
C PRO A 14 -7.76 -11.27 -52.71
N SER A 15 -8.84 -11.80 -52.15
CA SER A 15 -8.97 -12.33 -50.80
C SER A 15 -8.21 -13.66 -50.64
N ALA A 16 -7.53 -13.87 -49.52
CA ALA A 16 -7.32 -15.21 -48.97
C ALA A 16 -7.12 -15.14 -47.45
N ALA A 17 -8.18 -15.48 -46.71
CA ALA A 17 -8.09 -15.87 -45.31
C ALA A 17 -7.41 -17.24 -45.22
N ARG A 18 -6.41 -17.38 -44.34
CA ARG A 18 -5.89 -18.67 -43.90
C ARG A 18 -5.91 -18.76 -42.39
N THR A 19 -6.82 -19.59 -41.91
CA THR A 19 -6.99 -20.06 -40.54
C THR A 19 -5.82 -20.99 -40.19
N ILE A 20 -5.05 -20.67 -39.15
CA ILE A 20 -4.06 -21.59 -38.55
C ILE A 20 -4.60 -22.03 -37.19
N LYS A 21 -4.99 -23.30 -37.10
CA LYS A 21 -5.26 -24.02 -35.85
C LYS A 21 -3.93 -24.37 -35.19
N ALA A 22 -3.62 -23.76 -34.04
CA ALA A 22 -2.54 -24.21 -33.17
C ALA A 22 -3.12 -25.14 -32.08
N ARG A 23 -2.61 -26.37 -32.00
CA ARG A 23 -2.84 -27.30 -30.89
C ARG A 23 -1.86 -26.97 -29.75
N PRO A 24 -2.28 -26.98 -28.46
CA PRO A 24 -1.34 -26.88 -27.36
C PRO A 24 -0.64 -28.22 -27.13
N ARG A 25 0.70 -28.22 -27.11
CA ARG A 25 1.49 -29.32 -26.55
C ARG A 25 1.71 -29.04 -25.07
N CYS A 26 1.21 -29.93 -24.21
CA CYS A 26 1.65 -30.04 -22.82
C CYS A 26 3.13 -30.39 -22.80
N VAL A 27 3.92 -29.60 -22.08
CA VAL A 27 5.28 -29.96 -21.68
C VAL A 27 5.27 -30.03 -20.16
N SER A 28 5.32 -31.26 -19.65
CA SER A 28 5.60 -31.57 -18.25
C SER A 28 7.08 -31.32 -17.98
N ILE A 29 7.39 -30.35 -17.12
CA ILE A 29 8.74 -30.12 -16.61
C ILE A 29 8.84 -30.79 -15.25
N THR A 30 9.54 -31.92 -15.21
CA THR A 30 10.03 -32.59 -13.99
C THR A 30 11.32 -31.92 -13.52
N PHE A 31 11.39 -31.56 -12.24
CA PHE A 31 12.60 -31.09 -11.58
C PHE A 31 13.45 -32.29 -11.12
N PRO A 32 14.78 -32.31 -11.33
CA PRO A 32 15.63 -33.35 -10.75
C PRO A 32 16.02 -33.02 -9.31
N ASP A 33 15.89 -34.03 -8.45
CA ASP A 33 16.37 -34.12 -7.08
C ASP A 33 17.86 -33.75 -6.97
N GLN A 34 18.19 -32.78 -6.11
CA GLN A 34 19.56 -32.61 -5.63
C GLN A 34 19.74 -33.34 -4.30
N LYS A 35 20.54 -34.41 -4.38
CA LYS A 35 21.03 -35.20 -3.26
C LYS A 35 21.92 -34.36 -2.34
N CYS A 36 21.66 -34.60 -1.06
CA CYS A 36 22.42 -34.24 0.11
C CYS A 36 23.88 -34.77 0.03
N CYS A 37 24.86 -33.90 0.25
CA CYS A 37 26.22 -34.28 0.64
C CYS A 37 26.53 -33.61 1.99
N MET A 38 26.65 -34.44 3.03
CA MET A 38 27.13 -34.08 4.36
C MET A 38 28.63 -34.35 4.46
N SER A 39 29.37 -33.37 4.99
CA SER A 39 30.62 -33.41 5.78
C SER A 39 31.29 -32.04 5.58
N GLU A 40 31.72 -31.28 6.57
CA GLU A 40 32.62 -31.64 7.66
C GLU A 40 32.41 -30.76 8.90
N SER A 41 32.78 -31.37 10.02
CA SER A 41 32.85 -30.90 11.39
C SER A 41 33.83 -29.75 11.63
N PHE A 42 33.42 -28.75 12.41
CA PHE A 42 34.34 -27.93 13.19
C PHE A 42 33.83 -27.80 14.62
N SER A 43 34.68 -28.19 15.57
CA SER A 43 34.49 -28.12 17.01
C SER A 43 34.57 -26.67 17.53
N PRO A 44 33.83 -26.28 18.57
CA PRO A 44 33.99 -25.00 19.25
C PRO A 44 34.82 -25.14 20.53
N GLU A 45 35.61 -24.11 20.85
CA GLU A 45 36.30 -23.92 22.12
C GLU A 45 36.17 -22.43 22.54
N PRO A 46 36.32 -22.06 23.83
CA PRO A 46 35.19 -21.96 24.77
C PRO A 46 34.91 -20.52 25.26
N GLU A 47 33.73 -20.34 25.88
CA GLU A 47 33.33 -19.14 26.62
C GLU A 47 34.16 -18.91 27.90
N PRO A 48 34.35 -17.66 28.36
CA PRO A 48 34.81 -17.38 29.70
C PRO A 48 33.66 -17.19 30.71
N GLU A 49 33.71 -18.03 31.74
CA GLU A 49 33.46 -17.82 33.17
C GLU A 49 32.31 -16.91 33.67
N GLN A 50 31.42 -17.58 34.41
CA GLN A 50 30.44 -17.05 35.36
C GLN A 50 31.10 -16.59 36.67
N HIS A 51 30.68 -15.43 37.18
CA HIS A 51 30.80 -15.11 38.61
C HIS A 51 29.53 -15.50 39.37
N ALA A 52 29.70 -16.38 40.37
CA ALA A 52 28.80 -16.59 41.51
C ALA A 52 28.92 -15.40 42.51
N ALA A 53 28.08 -15.12 43.50
CA ALA A 53 26.99 -15.80 44.19
C ALA A 53 26.18 -14.73 44.97
N GLY A 54 24.92 -15.03 45.31
CA GLY A 54 24.14 -14.29 46.31
C GLY A 54 22.90 -15.06 46.73
N GLN A 55 22.90 -15.59 47.95
CA GLN A 55 21.90 -16.49 48.54
C GLN A 55 20.56 -15.82 48.92
N MET A 56 19.52 -16.67 49.00
CA MET A 56 18.11 -16.44 49.33
C MET A 56 17.82 -15.89 50.75
N PRO A 57 16.53 -15.63 51.09
CA PRO A 57 15.74 -16.71 51.70
C PRO A 57 14.30 -16.90 51.18
N GLU A 58 13.85 -18.15 51.30
CA GLU A 58 12.55 -18.74 50.97
C GLU A 58 11.34 -18.10 51.68
N ARG A 59 10.17 -18.10 51.03
CA ARG A 59 8.86 -18.26 51.69
C ARG A 59 7.86 -19.10 50.88
N ARG A 60 7.65 -20.32 51.39
CA ARG A 60 6.39 -21.09 51.58
C ARG A 60 5.35 -21.19 50.43
N LYS A 61 5.24 -22.40 49.88
CA LYS A 61 4.03 -22.97 49.25
C LYS A 61 2.95 -23.31 50.30
N PRO A 62 1.67 -23.42 49.90
CA PRO A 62 0.78 -24.44 50.41
C PRO A 62 0.36 -25.46 49.34
N ARG A 63 0.14 -26.70 49.80
CA ARG A 63 -0.24 -27.90 49.05
C ARG A 63 -1.74 -27.96 48.74
N SER A 64 -2.03 -28.50 47.56
CA SER A 64 -3.09 -29.47 47.18
C SER A 64 -4.52 -29.30 47.68
N ARG A 65 -5.47 -29.37 46.74
CA ARG A 65 -6.63 -30.27 46.83
C ARG A 65 -7.16 -30.61 45.43
N SER A 66 -7.13 -31.90 45.11
CA SER A 66 -7.87 -32.52 44.02
C SER A 66 -9.35 -32.59 44.39
N ARG A 67 -10.23 -32.24 43.44
CA ARG A 67 -11.61 -32.75 43.40
C ARG A 67 -12.03 -32.92 41.94
N THR A 68 -12.15 -34.18 41.57
CA THR A 68 -13.00 -34.68 40.50
C THR A 68 -14.44 -34.24 40.70
N SER A 69 -15.09 -33.73 39.65
CA SER A 69 -16.55 -33.82 39.53
C SER A 69 -16.94 -33.89 38.05
N HIS A 70 -17.82 -34.86 37.77
CA HIS A 70 -18.29 -35.24 36.46
C HIS A 70 -19.15 -34.16 35.78
N ARG A 71 -18.95 -34.03 34.47
CA ARG A 71 -19.88 -33.42 33.51
C ARG A 71 -21.26 -34.08 33.63
N ARG A 72 -22.32 -33.28 33.78
CA ARG A 72 -23.64 -33.58 33.22
C ARG A 72 -23.88 -32.60 32.08
N TYR A 73 -24.15 -33.16 30.91
CA TYR A 73 -24.67 -32.44 29.75
C TYR A 73 -26.13 -32.05 30.03
N GLY A 74 -26.46 -30.78 29.82
CA GLY A 74 -27.83 -30.26 29.79
C GLY A 74 -27.99 -29.50 28.48
N GLU A 75 -28.86 -30.03 27.62
CA GLU A 75 -29.22 -29.49 26.32
C GLU A 75 -29.99 -28.17 26.46
N TYR A 76 -29.62 -27.16 25.67
CA TYR A 76 -30.53 -26.06 25.32
C TYR A 76 -30.33 -25.72 23.84
N CYS A 77 -31.26 -26.21 23.03
CA CYS A 77 -31.47 -25.81 21.65
C CYS A 77 -32.59 -24.76 21.66
N THR A 78 -32.28 -23.51 21.30
CA THR A 78 -33.31 -22.47 21.13
C THR A 78 -33.41 -22.11 19.65
N ILE A 79 -34.51 -22.56 19.05
CA ILE A 79 -34.95 -22.24 17.70
C ILE A 79 -35.74 -20.94 17.78
N MET A 80 -35.29 -19.87 17.10
CA MET A 80 -36.13 -18.69 16.86
C MET A 80 -37.08 -18.98 15.70
N ARG A 81 -38.39 -18.98 15.98
CA ARG A 81 -39.45 -18.85 14.97
C ARG A 81 -39.93 -17.39 14.93
N VAL A 82 -39.98 -16.84 13.72
CA VAL A 82 -40.60 -15.56 13.38
C VAL A 82 -42.11 -15.75 13.42
N ILE A 83 -42.81 -14.91 14.20
CA ILE A 83 -44.27 -14.78 14.19
C ILE A 83 -44.61 -13.51 13.42
N ILE A 84 -45.45 -13.66 12.39
CA ILE A 84 -46.12 -12.59 11.66
C ILE A 84 -47.49 -12.43 12.33
N GLU A 85 -47.76 -11.27 12.92
CA GLU A 85 -49.09 -10.90 13.39
C GLU A 85 -49.79 -10.06 12.32
N THR A 86 -50.92 -10.56 11.84
CA THR A 86 -51.91 -9.83 11.04
C THR A 86 -53.17 -9.72 11.89
N GLU A 87 -53.53 -8.51 12.30
CA GLU A 87 -54.81 -8.23 12.97
C GLU A 87 -55.93 -8.10 11.94
N THR A 88 -57.08 -8.69 12.26
CA THR A 88 -58.36 -8.56 11.56
C THR A 88 -59.38 -7.98 12.55
N GLY A 89 -60.22 -7.06 12.09
CA GLY A 89 -61.36 -6.52 12.83
C GLY A 89 -62.57 -6.36 11.88
N PRO A 90 -63.82 -6.62 12.32
CA PRO A 90 -65.01 -6.62 11.43
C PRO A 90 -65.99 -5.45 11.65
N ASP A 91 -66.89 -5.27 10.65
CA ASP A 91 -68.27 -4.71 10.66
C ASP A 91 -68.51 -3.22 11.00
N HIS A 92 -69.51 -2.47 10.51
CA HIS A 92 -70.56 -2.50 9.46
C HIS A 92 -71.10 -1.03 9.47
N ASP A 93 -71.07 -0.27 8.38
CA ASP A 93 -72.19 0.06 7.46
C ASP A 93 -73.30 1.01 8.00
N GLN A 94 -73.47 2.18 7.36
CA GLN A 94 -74.79 2.78 7.06
C GLN A 94 -74.74 4.02 6.15
N ASN A 95 -75.60 3.95 5.13
CA ASN A 95 -76.38 5.01 4.46
C ASN A 95 -75.86 5.76 3.21
N GLN A 96 -76.34 5.23 2.07
CA GLN A 96 -77.33 5.83 1.16
C GLN A 96 -76.89 6.73 -0.02
N ASN A 97 -77.23 6.16 -1.19
CA ASN A 97 -77.90 6.76 -2.36
C ASN A 97 -77.10 7.03 -3.65
N GLN A 98 -77.24 6.05 -4.55
CA GLN A 98 -77.80 6.20 -5.90
C GLN A 98 -77.06 7.09 -6.93
N LYS A 99 -76.31 6.46 -7.85
CA LYS A 99 -76.74 6.14 -9.24
C LYS A 99 -75.54 5.88 -10.17
N CYS A 100 -75.81 5.02 -11.16
CA CYS A 100 -75.10 4.80 -12.43
C CYS A 100 -73.98 3.73 -12.46
N CYS A 101 -74.35 2.58 -13.04
CA CYS A 101 -73.44 1.62 -13.66
C CYS A 101 -72.66 2.26 -14.82
N ALA A 102 -71.35 2.01 -14.92
CA ALA A 102 -70.69 1.63 -16.18
C ALA A 102 -69.22 1.24 -15.92
N HIS A 103 -68.83 0.13 -16.55
CA HIS A 103 -67.46 -0.38 -16.64
C HIS A 103 -66.50 0.57 -17.39
N THR A 104 -65.31 0.71 -16.81
CA THR A 104 -63.98 0.63 -17.45
C THR A 104 -63.73 1.36 -18.79
N ARG A 105 -62.87 2.39 -18.76
CA ARG A 105 -61.56 2.47 -19.48
C ARG A 105 -60.96 3.89 -19.49
N SER A 106 -59.67 3.95 -19.14
CA SER A 106 -58.60 4.81 -19.69
C SER A 106 -58.95 6.23 -20.17
N PHE A 107 -58.43 7.24 -19.46
CA PHE A 107 -58.13 8.55 -20.05
C PHE A 107 -56.73 9.03 -19.64
N LEU A 108 -55.91 9.27 -20.66
CA LEU A 108 -54.68 10.05 -20.62
C LEU A 108 -55.02 11.51 -20.29
N ALA A 109 -54.27 12.12 -19.37
CA ALA A 109 -54.22 13.57 -19.22
C ALA A 109 -52.74 13.99 -19.08
N GLN A 110 -52.34 14.90 -19.97
CA GLN A 110 -51.00 15.45 -20.14
C GLN A 110 -50.55 16.27 -18.94
N LEU A 111 -49.27 16.18 -18.59
CA LEU A 111 -48.54 17.14 -17.76
C LEU A 111 -47.50 17.87 -18.63
N PRO A 112 -47.24 19.18 -18.40
CA PRO A 112 -46.53 20.03 -19.34
C PRO A 112 -45.01 19.78 -19.33
N LEU A 113 -44.43 19.84 -20.53
CA LEU A 113 -43.00 19.91 -20.82
C LEU A 113 -42.36 21.08 -20.05
N THR A 114 -41.53 20.77 -19.07
CA THR A 114 -40.63 21.74 -18.44
C THR A 114 -39.39 21.90 -19.31
N VAL A 115 -39.27 23.10 -19.88
CA VAL A 115 -38.08 23.86 -20.28
C VAL A 115 -36.78 23.04 -20.33
N ASP A 116 -36.30 22.78 -21.55
CA ASP A 116 -34.90 22.42 -21.82
C ASP A 116 -34.00 23.53 -21.26
N GLU A 117 -33.39 23.29 -20.10
CA GLU A 117 -32.17 24.02 -19.77
C GLU A 117 -31.10 23.59 -20.79
N PRO A 118 -30.32 24.54 -21.34
CA PRO A 118 -29.23 24.18 -22.22
C PRO A 118 -28.25 23.33 -21.42
N VAL A 119 -28.17 22.04 -21.74
CA VAL A 119 -27.05 21.20 -21.34
C VAL A 119 -25.83 21.84 -21.97
N THR A 120 -25.14 22.66 -21.18
CA THR A 120 -23.80 23.11 -21.52
C THR A 120 -22.98 21.86 -21.66
N ASP A 121 -22.60 21.56 -22.89
CA ASP A 121 -21.68 20.49 -23.27
C ASP A 121 -20.33 20.85 -22.63
N HIS A 122 -20.22 20.55 -21.34
CA HIS A 122 -18.97 20.71 -20.61
C HIS A 122 -17.99 19.77 -21.30
N ALA A 123 -16.93 20.34 -21.87
CA ALA A 123 -15.79 19.56 -22.32
C ALA A 123 -15.47 18.53 -21.23
N PRO A 124 -15.27 17.25 -21.57
CA PRO A 124 -15.09 16.21 -20.57
C PRO A 124 -14.00 16.64 -19.60
N GLU A 125 -14.37 16.79 -18.33
CA GLU A 125 -13.44 17.23 -17.29
C GLU A 125 -12.27 16.25 -17.26
N GLU A 126 -11.05 16.77 -17.39
CA GLU A 126 -9.85 15.94 -17.38
C GLU A 126 -9.80 15.14 -16.06
N CYS A 127 -9.56 13.84 -16.15
CA CYS A 127 -9.60 12.95 -15.00
C CYS A 127 -8.60 13.45 -13.93
N PRO A 128 -9.04 13.71 -12.68
CA PRO A 128 -8.19 14.31 -11.66
C PRO A 128 -7.07 13.38 -11.18
N VAL A 129 -7.20 12.07 -11.47
CA VAL A 129 -6.19 11.05 -11.20
C VAL A 129 -5.47 10.73 -12.51
N CYS A 130 -4.16 10.96 -12.58
CA CYS A 130 -3.34 10.61 -13.73
C CYS A 130 -1.85 10.64 -13.35
N ALA A 131 -1.25 9.49 -13.06
CA ALA A 131 0.20 9.43 -12.79
C ALA A 131 0.80 8.09 -13.26
N TYR A 132 1.89 8.16 -14.03
CA TYR A 132 2.55 6.98 -14.63
C TYR A 132 3.94 6.67 -14.06
N ASN A 133 4.57 7.64 -13.40
CA ASN A 133 5.94 7.56 -12.90
C ASN A 133 6.10 8.46 -11.66
N GLU A 134 7.31 8.50 -11.11
CA GLU A 134 7.59 9.21 -9.87
C GLU A 134 8.14 10.64 -10.06
N TRP A 135 8.28 11.14 -11.30
CA TRP A 135 9.07 12.36 -11.59
C TRP A 135 8.43 13.35 -12.58
N ASP A 136 7.38 13.00 -13.31
CA ASP A 136 6.67 13.97 -14.14
C ASP A 136 6.14 15.14 -13.29
N PRO A 137 5.97 16.36 -13.83
CA PRO A 137 5.55 17.53 -13.06
C PRO A 137 4.30 17.29 -12.20
N LEU A 138 4.46 17.38 -10.88
CA LEU A 138 3.43 17.11 -9.88
C LEU A 138 2.36 18.20 -9.87
N GLU A 139 1.09 17.82 -9.89
CA GLU A 139 -0.05 18.73 -9.90
C GLU A 139 -1.00 18.54 -8.71
N GLU A 140 -1.20 17.30 -8.26
CA GLU A 140 -2.03 16.98 -7.10
C GLU A 140 -1.43 15.84 -6.29
N VAL A 141 -1.44 15.98 -4.97
CA VAL A 141 -0.84 15.03 -4.02
C VAL A 141 -1.69 14.89 -2.77
N ILE A 142 -1.79 13.68 -2.24
CA ILE A 142 -2.30 13.41 -0.89
C ILE A 142 -1.12 13.45 0.08
N VAL A 143 -1.20 14.25 1.14
CA VAL A 143 -0.22 14.29 2.24
C VAL A 143 -0.87 13.72 3.50
N GLY A 144 -0.17 12.83 4.20
CA GLY A 144 -0.70 12.15 5.37
C GLY A 144 -0.96 13.03 6.60
N ARG A 145 -1.41 12.38 7.69
CA ARG A 145 -1.69 12.96 9.01
C ARG A 145 -0.98 12.23 10.12
N ALA A 146 -0.40 12.98 11.05
CA ALA A 146 0.24 12.45 12.26
C ALA A 146 -0.75 12.34 13.44
N GLU A 147 -1.88 13.03 13.35
CA GLU A 147 -2.88 13.16 14.40
C GLU A 147 -3.41 11.78 14.85
N ASN A 148 -3.55 11.63 16.16
CA ASN A 148 -4.05 10.42 16.83
C ASN A 148 -3.28 9.13 16.51
N ALA A 149 -2.05 9.21 15.98
CA ALA A 149 -1.26 8.03 15.69
C ALA A 149 -1.06 7.16 16.95
N CYS A 150 -1.28 5.85 16.78
CA CYS A 150 -1.15 4.82 17.80
C CYS A 150 -0.01 3.86 17.47
N VAL A 151 0.71 3.46 18.52
CA VAL A 151 1.69 2.39 18.44
C VAL A 151 0.92 1.09 18.21
N PRO A 152 1.17 0.35 17.11
CA PRO A 152 0.46 -0.89 16.85
C PRO A 152 0.74 -1.91 17.97
N PRO A 153 -0.23 -2.79 18.30
CA PRO A 153 0.01 -3.90 19.22
C PRO A 153 1.22 -4.74 18.79
N PHE A 154 1.96 -5.27 19.77
CA PHE A 154 3.18 -6.03 19.50
C PHE A 154 2.87 -7.46 19.04
N THR A 155 2.55 -7.60 17.76
CA THR A 155 2.28 -8.88 17.06
C THR A 155 3.47 -9.32 16.21
N VAL A 156 3.40 -10.53 15.63
CA VAL A 156 4.53 -11.18 14.95
C VAL A 156 5.04 -10.39 13.75
N GLU A 157 4.13 -9.76 13.01
CA GLU A 157 4.40 -8.92 11.84
C GLU A 157 5.00 -7.55 12.18
N VAL A 158 4.81 -7.07 13.42
CA VAL A 158 5.30 -5.76 13.87
C VAL A 158 6.75 -5.82 14.34
N LYS A 159 7.18 -6.94 14.97
CA LYS A 159 8.46 -7.16 15.69
C LYS A 159 9.66 -6.27 15.26
N LYS A 160 9.66 -5.00 15.65
CA LYS A 160 10.70 -3.97 15.40
C LYS A 160 10.84 -3.13 16.69
N TYR A 161 12.05 -2.74 17.11
CA TYR A 161 12.31 -2.01 18.39
C TYR A 161 11.52 -2.53 19.61
N TRP A 162 11.71 -3.81 19.95
CA TRP A 162 10.78 -4.59 20.77
C TRP A 162 10.37 -3.99 22.11
N PRO A 163 11.26 -3.39 22.93
CA PRO A 163 10.85 -2.85 24.22
C PRO A 163 9.79 -1.75 24.10
N PHE A 164 9.90 -0.89 23.09
CA PHE A 164 8.95 0.21 22.89
C PHE A 164 7.55 -0.33 22.54
N TYR A 165 7.45 -1.22 21.56
CA TYR A 165 6.15 -1.75 21.14
C TYR A 165 5.53 -2.67 22.19
N GLN A 166 6.34 -3.41 22.94
CA GLN A 166 5.87 -4.20 24.09
C GLN A 166 5.27 -3.31 25.19
N GLN A 167 5.89 -2.16 25.45
CA GLN A 167 5.45 -1.24 26.50
C GLN A 167 4.26 -0.37 26.06
N TYR A 168 4.25 0.10 24.82
CA TYR A 168 3.32 1.13 24.35
C TYR A 168 2.30 0.64 23.31
N GLY A 169 2.33 -0.63 22.89
CA GLY A 169 1.38 -1.17 21.91
C GLY A 169 -0.09 -0.95 22.32
N GLY A 170 -0.89 -0.43 21.39
CA GLY A 170 -2.28 -0.01 21.62
C GLY A 170 -2.43 1.41 22.19
N GLN A 171 -1.35 2.06 22.62
CA GLN A 171 -1.37 3.44 23.12
C GLN A 171 -1.00 4.44 22.02
N THR A 172 -1.27 5.73 22.26
CA THR A 172 -0.84 6.80 21.35
C THR A 172 0.69 6.96 21.35
N PHE A 173 1.27 7.33 20.21
CA PHE A 173 2.65 7.83 20.19
C PHE A 173 2.83 9.04 21.14
N PRO A 174 4.07 9.34 21.59
CA PRO A 174 4.33 10.47 22.48
C PRO A 174 3.75 11.78 21.93
N LYS A 175 2.78 12.37 22.65
CA LYS A 175 1.98 13.50 22.16
C LYS A 175 2.82 14.72 21.76
N ASP A 176 3.86 15.02 22.52
CA ASP A 176 4.77 16.13 22.21
C ASP A 176 5.56 15.89 20.92
N HIS A 177 5.88 14.63 20.63
CA HIS A 177 6.55 14.25 19.39
C HIS A 177 5.60 14.36 18.19
N VAL A 178 4.37 13.84 18.35
CA VAL A 178 3.31 13.94 17.34
C VAL A 178 2.98 15.41 17.04
N LYS A 179 2.90 16.28 18.05
CA LYS A 179 2.64 17.71 17.85
C LYS A 179 3.69 18.38 16.96
N LYS A 180 4.96 18.01 17.10
CA LYS A 180 6.04 18.51 16.23
C LYS A 180 5.92 17.95 14.81
N ALA A 181 5.63 16.65 14.68
CA ALA A 181 5.38 16.03 13.38
C ALA A 181 4.20 16.69 12.65
N VAL A 182 3.10 17.02 13.34
CA VAL A 182 1.99 17.78 12.76
C VAL A 182 2.49 19.12 12.21
N ALA A 183 3.22 19.90 13.00
CA ALA A 183 3.73 21.20 12.56
C ALA A 183 4.66 21.10 11.35
N GLU A 184 5.54 20.10 11.32
CA GLU A 184 6.44 19.84 10.19
C GLU A 184 5.67 19.49 8.90
N ILE A 185 4.63 18.66 9.01
CA ILE A 185 3.83 18.22 7.86
C ILE A 185 2.89 19.32 7.37
N GLU A 186 2.36 20.17 8.24
CA GLU A 186 1.63 21.38 7.80
C GLU A 186 2.55 22.32 7.02
N GLU A 187 3.81 22.49 7.45
CA GLU A 187 4.76 23.30 6.69
C GLU A 187 5.14 22.66 5.35
N MET A 188 5.30 21.33 5.31
CA MET A 188 5.46 20.60 4.05
C MET A 188 4.27 20.85 3.09
N CYS A 189 3.03 20.88 3.61
CA CYS A 189 1.85 21.20 2.82
C CYS A 189 1.89 22.63 2.28
N ASN A 190 2.26 23.62 3.11
CA ASN A 190 2.38 25.02 2.69
C ASN A 190 3.39 25.16 1.55
N ILE A 191 4.54 24.49 1.65
CA ILE A 191 5.60 24.51 0.65
C ILE A 191 5.11 23.86 -0.66
N LEU A 192 4.45 22.70 -0.60
CA LEU A 192 3.86 22.07 -1.79
C LEU A 192 2.85 22.98 -2.49
N GLN A 193 1.99 23.65 -1.73
CA GLN A 193 1.04 24.63 -2.27
C GLN A 193 1.75 25.83 -2.90
N HIS A 194 2.83 26.32 -2.28
CA HIS A 194 3.65 27.39 -2.85
C HIS A 194 4.33 26.98 -4.17
N GLU A 195 4.71 25.71 -4.29
CA GLU A 195 5.27 25.12 -5.51
C GLU A 195 4.21 24.83 -6.60
N GLY A 196 2.94 25.21 -6.35
CA GLY A 196 1.83 25.08 -7.30
C GLY A 196 1.11 23.73 -7.27
N VAL A 197 1.36 22.89 -6.26
CA VAL A 197 0.75 21.57 -6.12
C VAL A 197 -0.57 21.66 -5.33
N THR A 198 -1.63 21.03 -5.83
CA THR A 198 -2.87 20.84 -5.07
C THR A 198 -2.64 19.81 -3.98
N VAL A 199 -2.81 20.19 -2.72
CA VAL A 199 -2.61 19.31 -1.56
C VAL A 199 -3.95 18.84 -1.01
N ARG A 200 -4.10 17.52 -0.85
CA ARG A 200 -5.24 16.85 -0.24
C ARG A 200 -4.81 16.11 1.02
N ARG A 201 -5.71 15.95 1.99
CA ARG A 201 -5.39 15.34 3.30
C ARG A 201 -6.44 14.29 3.65
N PRO A 202 -6.06 13.15 4.27
CA PRO A 202 -7.03 12.19 4.79
C PRO A 202 -7.88 12.81 5.90
N GLU A 203 -9.03 12.20 6.21
CA GLU A 203 -9.84 12.58 7.36
C GLU A 203 -9.12 12.28 8.68
N PRO A 204 -9.28 13.14 9.71
CA PRO A 204 -8.90 12.79 11.07
C PRO A 204 -9.69 11.57 11.56
N ILE A 205 -8.99 10.55 12.05
CA ILE A 205 -9.58 9.35 12.64
C ILE A 205 -8.99 9.14 14.03
N ASP A 206 -9.78 8.59 14.94
CA ASP A 206 -9.29 8.03 16.19
C ASP A 206 -8.76 6.61 15.94
N TRP A 207 -7.44 6.45 15.94
CA TRP A 207 -6.77 5.17 15.70
C TRP A 207 -6.68 4.30 16.95
N SER A 208 -7.07 4.81 18.13
CA SER A 208 -7.11 4.02 19.35
C SER A 208 -8.33 3.10 19.43
N LEU A 209 -9.32 3.29 18.54
CA LEU A 209 -10.51 2.48 18.49
C LEU A 209 -10.15 1.01 18.22
N GLU A 210 -10.56 0.14 19.14
CA GLU A 210 -10.48 -1.30 18.98
C GLU A 210 -11.54 -1.79 17.99
N TYR A 211 -11.13 -2.66 17.09
CA TYR A 211 -12.02 -3.36 16.17
C TYR A 211 -11.74 -4.85 16.18
N LYS A 212 -12.77 -5.58 15.77
CA LYS A 212 -12.81 -7.04 15.75
C LYS A 212 -13.31 -7.51 14.39
N THR A 213 -12.51 -8.36 13.74
CA THR A 213 -12.96 -9.20 12.62
C THR A 213 -13.32 -10.60 13.17
N PRO A 214 -13.86 -11.51 12.35
CA PRO A 214 -13.97 -12.91 12.75
C PRO A 214 -12.62 -13.57 13.09
N ASP A 215 -11.52 -13.06 12.53
CA ASP A 215 -10.19 -13.68 12.56
C ASP A 215 -9.24 -13.06 13.60
N PHE A 216 -9.40 -11.78 13.96
CA PHE A 216 -8.53 -11.10 14.93
C PHE A 216 -9.17 -9.88 15.60
N ASN A 217 -8.51 -9.36 16.66
CA ASN A 217 -8.81 -8.07 17.27
C ASN A 217 -7.56 -7.18 17.20
N SER A 218 -7.73 -5.87 17.00
CA SER A 218 -6.61 -4.91 17.01
C SER A 218 -7.13 -3.49 17.28
N THR A 219 -6.25 -2.60 17.72
CA THR A 219 -6.41 -1.15 17.53
C THR A 219 -5.90 -0.74 16.15
N GLY A 220 -6.14 0.52 15.77
CA GLY A 220 -5.56 1.12 14.57
C GLY A 220 -4.10 1.53 14.73
N MET A 221 -3.59 2.18 13.68
CA MET A 221 -2.24 2.73 13.66
C MET A 221 -2.26 4.23 13.36
N TYR A 222 -2.48 4.64 12.11
CA TYR A 222 -2.40 6.04 11.65
C TYR A 222 -2.78 6.16 10.16
N ALA A 223 -2.85 7.40 9.65
CA ALA A 223 -2.91 7.71 8.21
C ALA A 223 -1.79 8.69 7.81
N ALA A 224 -0.56 8.45 8.29
CA ALA A 224 0.59 9.28 7.95
C ALA A 224 1.21 8.94 6.60
N MET A 225 1.13 7.67 6.18
CA MET A 225 1.85 7.16 5.02
C MET A 225 0.87 6.76 3.91
N PRO A 226 0.29 7.72 3.16
CA PRO A 226 -0.62 7.40 2.07
C PRO A 226 0.03 6.48 1.03
N ARG A 227 1.36 6.56 0.83
CA ARG A 227 2.11 5.69 -0.09
C ARG A 227 1.98 4.21 0.21
N ASP A 228 1.84 3.86 1.48
CA ASP A 228 1.78 2.47 1.91
C ASP A 228 0.47 1.80 1.50
N ILE A 229 -0.61 2.58 1.40
CA ILE A 229 -1.96 2.08 1.14
C ILE A 229 -2.51 2.47 -0.24
N LEU A 230 -2.01 3.53 -0.85
CA LEU A 230 -2.48 4.03 -2.15
C LEU A 230 -1.36 4.06 -3.18
N ILE A 231 -1.61 3.44 -4.33
CA ILE A 231 -0.82 3.63 -5.55
C ILE A 231 -1.73 4.11 -6.69
N VAL A 232 -1.22 5.05 -7.48
CA VAL A 232 -1.88 5.53 -8.70
C VAL A 232 -1.16 4.97 -9.92
N VAL A 233 -1.90 4.36 -10.84
CA VAL A 233 -1.38 3.77 -12.09
C VAL A 233 -2.23 4.26 -13.25
N GLY A 234 -1.73 5.28 -13.95
CA GLY A 234 -2.52 6.01 -14.95
C GLY A 234 -3.69 6.73 -14.28
N ASN A 235 -4.91 6.51 -14.77
CA ASN A 235 -6.13 7.10 -14.23
C ASN A 235 -6.81 6.24 -13.14
N GLU A 236 -6.09 5.28 -12.57
CA GLU A 236 -6.59 4.35 -11.57
C GLU A 236 -5.89 4.54 -10.23
N ILE A 237 -6.68 4.72 -9.16
CA ILE A 237 -6.22 4.66 -7.78
C ILE A 237 -6.56 3.30 -7.18
N ILE A 238 -5.54 2.63 -6.63
CA ILE A 238 -5.64 1.27 -6.08
C ILE A 238 -5.38 1.31 -4.57
N GLU A 239 -6.36 0.82 -3.80
CA GLU A 239 -6.18 0.56 -2.36
C GLU A 239 -5.50 -0.78 -2.15
N ALA A 240 -4.33 -0.77 -1.50
CA ALA A 240 -3.59 -1.95 -1.11
C ALA A 240 -4.31 -2.74 0.00
N PRO A 241 -4.16 -4.07 0.03
CA PRO A 241 -4.78 -4.90 1.04
C PRO A 241 -4.19 -4.70 2.44
N MET A 242 -2.92 -4.25 2.51
CA MET A 242 -2.07 -4.22 3.69
C MET A 242 -1.74 -5.63 4.20
N ALA A 243 -0.76 -5.74 5.10
CA ALA A 243 -0.43 -7.00 5.78
C ALA A 243 -0.38 -6.90 7.32
N TRP A 244 -0.54 -5.71 7.88
CA TRP A 244 -0.59 -5.53 9.34
C TRP A 244 -2.03 -5.45 9.83
N ARG A 245 -2.35 -6.24 10.86
CA ARG A 245 -3.67 -6.24 11.49
C ARG A 245 -4.10 -4.84 11.90
N ALA A 246 -3.19 -4.06 12.48
CA ALA A 246 -3.42 -2.67 12.90
C ALA A 246 -3.75 -1.69 11.75
N ARG A 247 -3.47 -2.07 10.50
CA ARG A 247 -3.70 -1.24 9.29
C ARG A 247 -4.91 -1.71 8.49
N PHE A 248 -5.69 -2.66 9.00
CA PHE A 248 -6.81 -3.24 8.27
C PHE A 248 -7.83 -2.18 7.80
N PHE A 249 -8.20 -1.25 8.68
CA PHE A 249 -9.18 -0.19 8.39
C PHE A 249 -8.58 1.17 8.00
N GLU A 250 -7.28 1.22 7.66
CA GLU A 250 -6.58 2.48 7.33
C GLU A 250 -7.20 3.21 6.12
N TYR A 251 -7.75 2.45 5.16
CA TYR A 251 -8.43 3.00 3.97
C TYR A 251 -9.56 3.97 4.31
N ARG A 252 -10.18 3.86 5.48
CA ARG A 252 -11.33 4.69 5.88
C ARG A 252 -11.01 6.18 5.85
N ALA A 253 -9.76 6.55 6.17
CA ALA A 253 -9.31 7.94 6.19
C ALA A 253 -9.30 8.59 4.79
N TYR A 254 -9.16 7.78 3.74
CA TYR A 254 -9.02 8.26 2.36
C TYR A 254 -10.31 8.20 1.55
N ARG A 255 -11.34 7.48 2.03
CA ARG A 255 -12.59 7.24 1.27
C ARG A 255 -13.31 8.51 0.83
N PRO A 256 -13.36 9.63 1.59
CA PRO A 256 -13.95 10.86 1.09
C PRO A 256 -13.26 11.38 -0.18
N LEU A 257 -11.92 11.41 -0.20
CA LEU A 257 -11.12 11.84 -1.35
C LEU A 257 -11.33 10.89 -2.55
N ILE A 258 -11.23 9.58 -2.31
CA ILE A 258 -11.36 8.58 -3.38
C ILE A 258 -12.76 8.62 -4.02
N LYS A 259 -13.82 8.83 -3.22
CA LYS A 259 -15.19 9.02 -3.75
C LYS A 259 -15.32 10.29 -4.59
N GLU A 260 -14.61 11.36 -4.24
CA GLU A 260 -14.57 12.58 -5.05
C GLU A 260 -13.90 12.33 -6.40
N TYR A 261 -12.72 11.68 -6.40
CA TYR A 261 -12.02 11.32 -7.63
C TYR A 261 -12.85 10.41 -8.53
N PHE A 262 -13.50 9.40 -7.94
CA PHE A 262 -14.37 8.48 -8.66
C PHE A 262 -15.54 9.21 -9.35
N ARG A 263 -16.18 10.17 -8.67
CA ARG A 263 -17.26 10.98 -9.27
C ARG A 263 -16.78 11.84 -10.43
N ARG A 264 -15.49 12.20 -10.45
CA ARG A 264 -14.83 12.99 -11.50
C ARG A 264 -14.12 12.11 -12.55
N GLY A 265 -14.46 10.82 -12.61
CA GLY A 265 -14.04 9.93 -13.70
C GLY A 265 -12.81 9.06 -13.43
N ALA A 266 -12.22 9.12 -12.23
CA ALA A 266 -11.12 8.22 -11.88
C ALA A 266 -11.58 6.78 -11.72
N LYS A 267 -10.76 5.82 -12.15
CA LYS A 267 -10.95 4.42 -11.80
C LYS A 267 -10.55 4.21 -10.34
N TRP A 268 -11.38 3.49 -9.60
CA TRP A 268 -11.13 3.14 -8.21
C TRP A 268 -11.18 1.62 -8.04
N THR A 269 -10.08 1.06 -7.57
CA THR A 269 -9.94 -0.38 -7.31
C THR A 269 -9.52 -0.61 -5.86
N THR A 270 -10.05 -1.67 -5.26
CA THR A 270 -9.56 -2.20 -3.98
C THR A 270 -9.06 -3.61 -4.21
N ALA A 271 -7.79 -3.88 -3.88
CA ALA A 271 -7.29 -5.24 -3.88
C ALA A 271 -8.08 -6.12 -2.88
N PRO A 272 -8.16 -7.45 -3.08
CA PRO A 272 -8.85 -8.35 -2.17
C PRO A 272 -8.33 -8.18 -0.74
N LYS A 273 -9.21 -7.78 0.17
CA LYS A 273 -8.83 -7.56 1.57
C LYS A 273 -8.55 -8.92 2.22
N PRO A 274 -7.33 -9.18 2.73
CA PRO A 274 -6.98 -10.44 3.36
C PRO A 274 -7.79 -10.60 4.66
N THR A 275 -8.09 -11.83 5.03
CA THR A 275 -8.63 -12.15 6.36
C THR A 275 -7.66 -11.77 7.47
N MET A 276 -6.35 -11.84 7.19
CA MET A 276 -5.27 -11.67 8.18
C MET A 276 -5.42 -12.64 9.37
N SER A 277 -5.93 -13.85 9.10
CA SER A 277 -5.94 -14.95 10.05
C SER A 277 -4.52 -15.37 10.43
N ASP A 278 -4.38 -16.27 11.40
CA ASP A 278 -3.05 -16.69 11.85
C ASP A 278 -2.25 -17.40 10.75
N GLU A 279 -2.92 -18.00 9.76
CA GLU A 279 -2.31 -18.67 8.60
C GLU A 279 -1.55 -17.72 7.66
N LEU A 280 -1.88 -16.41 7.67
CA LEU A 280 -1.12 -15.42 6.90
C LEU A 280 0.29 -15.21 7.47
N TYR A 281 0.52 -15.57 8.75
CA TYR A 281 1.76 -15.28 9.44
C TYR A 281 2.47 -16.54 9.94
N ASP A 282 3.79 -16.61 9.76
CA ASP A 282 4.65 -17.56 10.46
C ASP A 282 4.74 -17.16 11.94
N GLN A 283 3.91 -17.76 12.79
CA GLN A 283 3.84 -17.45 14.23
C GLN A 283 5.16 -17.73 14.95
N ASP A 284 5.92 -18.70 14.44
CA ASP A 284 7.21 -19.13 14.97
C ASP A 284 8.39 -18.46 14.23
N TYR A 285 8.13 -17.37 13.48
CA TYR A 285 9.15 -16.68 12.68
C TYR A 285 10.40 -16.40 13.53
N PRO A 286 11.54 -17.06 13.26
CA PRO A 286 12.62 -17.21 14.22
C PRO A 286 13.56 -16.01 14.21
N ILE A 287 13.01 -14.85 14.52
CA ILE A 287 13.75 -13.60 14.66
C ILE A 287 14.09 -13.34 16.12
N ARG A 288 15.39 -13.35 16.46
CA ARG A 288 15.91 -12.89 17.76
C ARG A 288 16.67 -11.58 17.62
N THR A 289 17.31 -11.36 16.48
CA THR A 289 17.98 -10.10 16.15
C THR A 289 17.66 -9.65 14.72
N VAL A 290 18.10 -8.44 14.35
CA VAL A 290 17.97 -7.93 12.98
C VAL A 290 18.80 -8.82 12.03
N GLU A 291 19.98 -9.29 12.45
CA GLU A 291 20.85 -10.19 11.67
C GLU A 291 20.18 -11.54 11.35
N ASP A 292 19.39 -12.10 12.27
CA ASP A 292 18.61 -13.32 11.99
C ASP A 292 17.64 -13.09 10.84
N ARG A 293 16.97 -11.94 10.83
CA ARG A 293 16.07 -11.55 9.74
C ARG A 293 16.82 -11.47 8.41
N HIS A 294 18.09 -11.03 8.38
CA HIS A 294 18.87 -10.98 7.14
C HIS A 294 19.07 -12.39 6.57
N LYS A 295 19.42 -13.34 7.44
CA LYS A 295 19.64 -14.73 7.05
C LYS A 295 18.35 -15.36 6.53
N LEU A 296 17.22 -15.09 7.20
CA LEU A 296 15.90 -15.56 6.80
C LEU A 296 15.47 -14.96 5.45
N ALA A 297 15.56 -13.64 5.28
CA ALA A 297 15.22 -12.98 4.02
C ALA A 297 16.11 -13.48 2.86
N ALA A 298 17.40 -13.71 3.11
CA ALA A 298 18.31 -14.29 2.12
C ALA A 298 17.93 -15.74 1.73
N GLN A 299 17.29 -16.49 2.63
CA GLN A 299 16.72 -17.82 2.38
C GLN A 299 15.30 -17.78 1.78
N GLY A 300 14.74 -16.59 1.54
CA GLY A 300 13.37 -16.44 1.07
C GLY A 300 12.30 -16.66 2.15
N LYS A 301 12.67 -16.59 3.44
CA LYS A 301 11.77 -16.74 4.58
C LYS A 301 11.39 -15.40 5.19
N PHE A 302 10.09 -15.19 5.33
CA PHE A 302 9.52 -13.93 5.81
C PHE A 302 8.32 -14.23 6.69
N VAL A 303 7.87 -13.23 7.44
CA VAL A 303 6.78 -13.40 8.40
C VAL A 303 5.46 -13.69 7.71
N THR A 304 5.21 -13.15 6.51
CA THR A 304 4.02 -13.45 5.72
C THR A 304 4.20 -14.71 4.89
N THR A 305 3.20 -15.58 4.93
CA THR A 305 3.07 -16.78 4.11
C THR A 305 2.45 -16.45 2.75
N GLU A 306 2.21 -17.48 1.92
CA GLU A 306 1.43 -17.39 0.68
C GLU A 306 0.01 -17.95 0.89
N PHE A 307 -0.60 -17.73 2.05
CA PHE A 307 -1.97 -18.17 2.33
C PHE A 307 -3.01 -17.40 1.51
N GLU A 308 -2.86 -16.07 1.43
CA GLU A 308 -3.72 -15.18 0.66
C GLU A 308 -2.93 -13.93 0.17
N PRO A 309 -3.43 -13.16 -0.83
CA PRO A 309 -2.73 -11.98 -1.32
C PRO A 309 -2.60 -10.89 -0.24
N CYS A 310 -1.37 -10.45 0.04
CA CYS A 310 -1.10 -9.27 0.86
C CYS A 310 0.06 -8.45 0.27
N PHE A 311 -0.05 -7.13 0.37
CA PHE A 311 0.99 -6.19 -0.04
C PHE A 311 0.72 -4.78 0.53
N ASP A 312 1.79 -4.03 0.71
CA ASP A 312 1.76 -2.58 0.86
C ASP A 312 2.13 -1.96 -0.49
N ALA A 313 1.45 -0.88 -0.88
CA ALA A 313 1.69 -0.17 -2.14
C ALA A 313 3.13 0.38 -2.24
N ALA A 314 3.75 0.73 -1.11
CA ALA A 314 5.11 1.26 -1.05
C ALA A 314 6.22 0.24 -1.37
N ASP A 315 5.90 -1.05 -1.55
CA ASP A 315 6.85 -2.01 -2.14
C ASP A 315 6.94 -1.91 -3.67
N PHE A 316 6.04 -1.16 -4.30
CA PHE A 316 6.00 -0.91 -5.74
C PHE A 316 6.53 0.49 -6.06
N ILE A 317 7.30 0.62 -7.13
CA ILE A 317 7.75 1.91 -7.67
C ILE A 317 7.60 1.95 -9.18
N ARG A 318 7.10 3.07 -9.72
CA ARG A 318 6.64 3.15 -11.12
C ARG A 318 7.67 3.83 -12.01
N ALA A 319 7.78 3.31 -13.23
CA ALA A 319 8.56 3.90 -14.31
C ALA A 319 7.80 3.74 -15.63
N GLY A 320 6.62 4.36 -15.73
CA GLY A 320 5.80 4.30 -16.93
C GLY A 320 5.16 2.91 -17.11
N THR A 321 5.47 2.24 -18.22
CA THR A 321 4.97 0.88 -18.50
C THR A 321 5.53 -0.19 -17.56
N ASP A 322 6.60 0.11 -16.84
CA ASP A 322 7.34 -0.86 -16.02
C ASP A 322 7.22 -0.45 -14.55
N ILE A 323 6.77 -1.38 -13.72
CA ILE A 323 6.61 -1.21 -12.27
C ILE A 323 7.50 -2.24 -11.59
N PHE A 324 8.36 -1.77 -10.70
CA PHE A 324 9.29 -2.63 -9.97
C PHE A 324 8.76 -2.90 -8.57
N VAL A 325 8.89 -4.13 -8.10
CA VAL A 325 8.43 -4.56 -6.79
C VAL A 325 9.44 -5.46 -6.11
N GLN A 326 9.49 -5.42 -4.78
CA GLN A 326 10.20 -6.44 -4.00
C GLN A 326 9.23 -7.32 -3.21
N ARG A 327 9.57 -8.59 -3.07
CA ARG A 327 8.95 -9.46 -2.07
C ARG A 327 9.50 -9.09 -0.69
N SER A 328 8.62 -8.72 0.23
CA SER A 328 8.96 -8.06 1.50
C SER A 328 8.20 -8.68 2.68
N GLN A 329 8.48 -8.27 3.91
CA GLN A 329 7.74 -8.76 5.08
C GLN A 329 6.22 -8.50 5.01
N VAL A 330 5.76 -7.58 4.15
CA VAL A 330 4.35 -7.22 3.98
C VAL A 330 3.80 -7.50 2.58
N THR A 331 4.67 -7.78 1.61
CA THR A 331 4.30 -8.05 0.21
C THR A 331 4.74 -9.45 -0.20
N ASN A 332 3.76 -10.34 -0.41
CA ASN A 332 3.98 -11.74 -0.80
C ASN A 332 3.83 -11.96 -2.31
N PHE A 333 4.19 -13.14 -2.81
CA PHE A 333 4.13 -13.42 -4.25
C PHE A 333 2.69 -13.45 -4.77
N MET A 334 1.72 -13.89 -3.98
CA MET A 334 0.30 -13.82 -4.34
C MET A 334 -0.19 -12.37 -4.53
N GLY A 335 0.25 -11.43 -3.70
CA GLY A 335 -0.03 -10.00 -3.82
C GLY A 335 0.59 -9.39 -5.08
N ILE A 336 1.86 -9.70 -5.33
CA ILE A 336 2.56 -9.30 -6.56
C ILE A 336 1.86 -9.86 -7.81
N GLU A 337 1.46 -11.13 -7.76
CA GLU A 337 0.76 -11.80 -8.85
C GLU A 337 -0.61 -11.18 -9.13
N TRP A 338 -1.33 -10.77 -8.08
CA TRP A 338 -2.59 -10.04 -8.22
C TRP A 338 -2.38 -8.73 -8.99
N MET A 339 -1.41 -7.91 -8.58
CA MET A 339 -1.06 -6.66 -9.27
C MET A 339 -0.66 -6.91 -10.74
N ARG A 340 0.17 -7.93 -10.99
CA ARG A 340 0.61 -8.31 -12.34
C ARG A 340 -0.56 -8.69 -13.24
N ARG A 341 -1.51 -9.46 -12.73
CA ARG A 341 -2.69 -9.89 -13.50
C ARG A 341 -3.67 -8.76 -13.73
N HIS A 342 -3.84 -7.90 -12.74
CA HIS A 342 -4.76 -6.75 -12.77
C HIS A 342 -4.32 -5.69 -13.79
N LEU A 343 -3.03 -5.37 -13.83
CA LEU A 343 -2.50 -4.29 -14.69
C LEU A 343 -2.06 -4.73 -16.10
N SER A 344 -2.08 -6.05 -16.36
CA SER A 344 -1.75 -6.63 -17.67
C SER A 344 -2.83 -6.30 -18.72
N PRO A 345 -2.46 -6.13 -20.02
CA PRO A 345 -1.11 -6.23 -20.59
C PRO A 345 -0.35 -4.89 -20.65
N THR A 346 -0.97 -3.79 -20.23
CA THR A 346 -0.41 -2.44 -20.41
C THR A 346 0.83 -2.20 -19.55
N TYR A 347 0.80 -2.66 -18.30
CA TYR A 347 1.93 -2.51 -17.37
C TYR A 347 2.60 -3.86 -17.10
N LYS A 348 3.92 -3.81 -16.92
CA LYS A 348 4.77 -4.96 -16.63
C LYS A 348 5.27 -4.86 -15.19
N ILE A 349 5.02 -5.89 -14.39
CA ILE A 349 5.51 -5.99 -13.02
C ILE A 349 6.82 -6.77 -13.02
N HIS A 350 7.89 -6.16 -12.49
CA HIS A 350 9.23 -6.74 -12.38
C HIS A 350 9.60 -6.96 -10.92
N ILE A 351 9.83 -8.20 -10.54
CA ILE A 351 10.31 -8.52 -9.20
C ILE A 351 11.82 -8.30 -9.13
N ILE A 352 12.26 -7.37 -8.29
CA ILE A 352 13.66 -7.13 -7.95
C ILE A 352 13.91 -7.42 -6.48
N SER A 353 15.18 -7.62 -6.12
CA SER A 353 15.57 -8.07 -4.79
C SER A 353 16.89 -7.44 -4.35
N PHE A 354 17.06 -7.30 -3.04
CA PHE A 354 18.18 -6.59 -2.44
C PHE A 354 18.87 -7.44 -1.39
N LYS A 355 20.09 -7.07 -1.00
CA LYS A 355 20.69 -7.52 0.26
C LYS A 355 20.11 -6.69 1.43
N ASP A 356 18.78 -6.65 1.53
CA ASP A 356 18.09 -5.84 2.53
C ASP A 356 17.87 -6.64 3.82
N PRO A 357 18.34 -6.13 4.96
CA PRO A 357 18.14 -6.78 6.26
C PRO A 357 16.69 -6.92 6.71
N ASN A 358 15.82 -5.99 6.30
CA ASN A 358 14.46 -5.90 6.78
C ASN A 358 13.56 -5.32 5.69
N PRO A 359 13.34 -6.08 4.60
CA PRO A 359 12.62 -5.58 3.44
C PRO A 359 11.17 -5.29 3.83
N MET A 360 10.81 -4.02 3.78
CA MET A 360 9.47 -3.48 3.87
C MET A 360 9.56 -2.09 3.25
N HIS A 361 8.84 -1.92 2.14
CA HIS A 361 8.87 -0.73 1.29
C HIS A 361 10.19 -0.56 0.52
N ILE A 362 10.09 -0.16 -0.75
CA ILE A 362 11.21 -0.13 -1.70
C ILE A 362 11.83 1.25 -1.85
N ASP A 363 11.10 2.30 -1.51
CA ASP A 363 11.38 3.71 -1.77
C ASP A 363 12.49 4.34 -0.89
N ALA A 364 12.96 3.64 0.14
CA ALA A 364 14.20 3.97 0.87
C ALA A 364 15.38 3.03 0.52
N THR A 365 15.21 2.22 -0.53
CA THR A 365 16.18 1.24 -1.03
C THR A 365 16.53 1.49 -2.49
N PHE A 366 15.51 1.72 -3.32
CA PHE A 366 15.62 1.92 -4.77
C PHE A 366 14.57 2.95 -5.19
N ASN A 367 14.95 4.24 -5.15
CA ASN A 367 14.05 5.36 -5.44
C ASN A 367 14.32 5.90 -6.85
N ILE A 368 13.38 5.72 -7.77
CA ILE A 368 13.49 6.15 -9.17
C ILE A 368 13.07 7.62 -9.24
N ILE A 369 14.01 8.49 -9.64
CA ILE A 369 13.86 9.95 -9.51
C ILE A 369 13.83 10.68 -10.86
N GLY A 370 13.90 9.95 -11.97
CA GLY A 370 13.86 10.53 -13.31
C GLY A 370 13.93 9.46 -14.41
N PRO A 371 13.77 9.86 -15.68
CA PRO A 371 13.88 8.95 -16.82
C PRO A 371 15.26 8.30 -16.86
N GLY A 372 15.34 7.01 -16.51
CA GLY A 372 16.61 6.30 -16.45
C GLY A 372 17.54 6.76 -15.32
N LEU A 373 17.02 7.35 -14.24
CA LEU A 373 17.81 7.81 -13.09
C LEU A 373 17.25 7.24 -11.78
N VAL A 374 18.10 6.55 -11.02
CA VAL A 374 17.68 5.89 -9.77
C VAL A 374 18.70 6.08 -8.66
N LEU A 375 18.20 6.31 -7.44
CA LEU A 375 18.97 6.24 -6.21
C LEU A 375 18.97 4.80 -5.70
N SER A 376 20.15 4.18 -5.60
CA SER A 376 20.32 2.84 -5.07
C SER A 376 21.06 2.88 -3.74
N ASN A 377 20.40 2.44 -2.68
CA ASN A 377 20.95 2.41 -1.33
C ASN A 377 22.24 1.56 -1.27
N PRO A 378 23.37 2.10 -0.76
CA PRO A 378 24.65 1.38 -0.71
C PRO A 378 24.63 0.16 0.22
N ASP A 379 23.81 0.20 1.28
CA ASP A 379 23.73 -0.88 2.27
C ASP A 379 22.84 -2.04 1.78
N ARG A 380 22.03 -1.77 0.75
CA ARG A 380 21.01 -2.69 0.22
C ARG A 380 21.16 -2.84 -1.29
N PRO A 381 22.30 -3.33 -1.79
CA PRO A 381 22.55 -3.44 -3.23
C PRO A 381 21.51 -4.32 -3.92
N CYS A 382 21.00 -3.84 -5.06
CA CYS A 382 20.08 -4.57 -5.93
C CYS A 382 20.80 -5.74 -6.61
N ARG A 383 20.25 -6.95 -6.49
CA ARG A 383 20.82 -8.16 -7.12
C ARG A 383 20.66 -8.15 -8.64
N GLN A 384 19.67 -7.41 -9.15
CA GLN A 384 19.37 -7.28 -10.57
C GLN A 384 19.94 -5.98 -11.18
N ILE A 385 20.87 -5.29 -10.51
CA ILE A 385 21.31 -3.94 -10.93
C ILE A 385 21.79 -3.86 -12.39
N ASP A 386 22.36 -4.94 -12.93
CA ASP A 386 22.88 -4.97 -14.29
C ASP A 386 21.79 -4.84 -15.37
N MET A 387 20.53 -5.18 -15.07
CA MET A 387 19.43 -4.96 -16.04
C MET A 387 19.17 -3.46 -16.27
N PHE A 388 19.30 -2.65 -15.21
CA PHE A 388 19.17 -1.18 -15.29
C PHE A 388 20.35 -0.57 -16.04
N LYS A 389 21.57 -1.01 -15.73
CA LYS A 389 22.77 -0.57 -16.45
C LYS A 389 22.70 -0.90 -17.95
N LYS A 390 22.21 -2.10 -18.31
CA LYS A 390 21.99 -2.51 -19.70
C LYS A 390 20.90 -1.69 -20.40
N ALA A 391 19.89 -1.24 -19.66
CA ALA A 391 18.88 -0.30 -20.14
C ALA A 391 19.39 1.16 -20.22
N GLY A 392 20.66 1.43 -19.92
CA GLY A 392 21.25 2.77 -19.97
C GLY A 392 20.92 3.66 -18.77
N TRP A 393 20.41 3.09 -17.67
CA TRP A 393 20.07 3.88 -16.49
C TRP A 393 21.31 4.31 -15.72
N THR A 394 21.27 5.55 -15.23
CA THR A 394 22.23 6.09 -14.27
C THR A 394 21.82 5.65 -12.87
N VAL A 395 22.68 4.84 -12.24
CA VAL A 395 22.50 4.39 -10.86
C VAL A 395 23.37 5.25 -9.96
N VAL A 396 22.74 6.06 -9.11
CA VAL A 396 23.41 6.94 -8.15
C VAL A 396 23.34 6.32 -6.76
N THR A 397 24.48 6.27 -6.09
CA THR A 397 24.56 5.86 -4.69
C THR A 397 24.49 7.10 -3.80
N PRO A 398 23.43 7.27 -2.98
CA PRO A 398 23.34 8.41 -2.08
C PRO A 398 24.37 8.34 -0.95
N PRO A 399 24.82 9.49 -0.41
CA PRO A 399 25.71 9.53 0.74
C PRO A 399 25.00 9.04 2.01
N THR A 400 25.80 8.67 3.02
CA THR A 400 25.30 8.24 4.33
C THR A 400 24.44 9.33 4.98
N PRO A 401 23.31 8.97 5.61
CA PRO A 401 22.46 9.90 6.33
C PRO A 401 23.17 10.60 7.50
N LEU A 402 22.78 11.84 7.78
CA LEU A 402 23.29 12.69 8.86
C LEU A 402 22.41 12.69 10.11
N ILE A 403 21.23 12.06 10.06
CA ILE A 403 20.34 11.95 11.22
C ILE A 403 21.06 11.32 12.43
N PRO A 404 21.00 11.93 13.62
CA PRO A 404 21.65 11.41 14.82
C PRO A 404 21.13 10.03 15.24
N ASP A 405 22.03 9.17 15.71
CA ASP A 405 21.73 7.82 16.22
C ASP A 405 20.77 7.80 17.41
N ASN A 406 20.74 8.90 18.18
CA ASN A 406 19.84 9.04 19.33
C ASN A 406 18.46 9.60 18.97
N HIS A 407 18.23 10.00 17.71
CA HIS A 407 16.91 10.43 17.27
C HIS A 407 15.99 9.20 17.15
N PRO A 408 14.78 9.22 17.77
CA PRO A 408 13.92 8.05 17.74
C PRO A 408 13.40 7.83 16.31
N LEU A 409 13.64 6.63 15.78
CA LEU A 409 13.00 6.12 14.58
C LEU A 409 12.26 4.84 14.96
N TRP A 410 10.98 4.94 15.33
CA TRP A 410 10.20 3.76 15.74
C TRP A 410 9.98 2.80 14.56
N MET A 411 9.97 3.35 13.35
CA MET A 411 9.89 2.64 12.08
C MET A 411 10.93 3.18 11.09
N SER A 412 11.04 2.54 9.92
CA SER A 412 12.12 2.73 8.95
C SER A 412 13.56 2.62 9.50
N SER A 413 14.53 3.21 8.80
CA SER A 413 15.95 3.33 9.17
C SER A 413 16.42 4.75 8.87
N LYS A 414 17.69 5.06 9.14
CA LYS A 414 18.27 6.38 8.81
C LYS A 414 18.22 6.72 7.31
N TRP A 415 18.05 5.72 6.45
CA TRP A 415 17.95 5.89 5.00
C TRP A 415 16.69 6.61 4.51
N LEU A 416 15.85 7.13 5.41
CA LEU A 416 14.82 8.11 5.06
C LEU A 416 15.38 9.35 4.35
N SER A 417 16.68 9.63 4.45
CA SER A 417 17.35 10.69 3.69
C SER A 417 17.17 10.57 2.17
N MET A 418 17.09 9.34 1.62
CA MET A 418 16.85 9.09 0.19
C MET A 418 15.38 8.83 -0.16
N ASN A 419 14.47 8.87 0.82
CA ASN A 419 13.02 8.75 0.63
C ASN A 419 12.42 10.10 0.17
N VAL A 420 12.97 10.62 -0.92
CA VAL A 420 12.66 11.94 -1.47
C VAL A 420 11.43 11.91 -2.37
N LEU A 421 10.79 13.06 -2.54
CA LEU A 421 9.68 13.27 -3.48
C LEU A 421 10.15 14.19 -4.61
N MET A 422 10.07 13.72 -5.86
CA MET A 422 10.29 14.58 -7.01
C MET A 422 9.02 15.39 -7.31
N LEU A 423 9.17 16.71 -7.43
CA LEU A 423 8.12 17.60 -7.91
C LEU A 423 8.14 17.69 -9.44
N ASP A 424 9.32 17.59 -10.04
CA ASP A 424 9.55 17.29 -11.45
C ASP A 424 10.98 16.72 -11.60
N GLU A 425 11.44 16.45 -12.83
CA GLU A 425 12.80 15.93 -13.09
C GLU A 425 13.95 16.81 -12.55
N LYS A 426 13.69 18.09 -12.22
CA LYS A 426 14.68 19.08 -11.82
C LYS A 426 14.40 19.70 -10.44
N ARG A 427 13.34 19.28 -9.75
CA ARG A 427 13.01 19.74 -8.40
C ARG A 427 12.73 18.55 -7.49
N VAL A 428 13.49 18.45 -6.41
CA VAL A 428 13.36 17.40 -5.40
C VAL A 428 13.06 18.01 -4.03
N MET A 429 12.04 17.50 -3.36
CA MET A 429 11.82 17.77 -1.94
C MET A 429 12.68 16.84 -1.10
N VAL A 430 13.52 17.42 -0.26
CA VAL A 430 14.58 16.72 0.49
C VAL A 430 14.71 17.29 1.90
N ASP A 431 15.20 16.46 2.85
CA ASP A 431 15.27 16.82 4.25
C ASP A 431 16.28 17.95 4.45
N ALA A 432 15.84 19.03 5.11
CA ALA A 432 16.63 20.24 5.30
C ALA A 432 17.94 20.00 6.08
N ASN A 433 18.02 18.93 6.87
CA ASN A 433 19.20 18.60 7.66
C ASN A 433 20.17 17.67 6.92
N GLU A 434 19.75 17.00 5.84
CA GLU A 434 20.55 16.03 5.09
C GLU A 434 21.44 16.73 4.04
N MET A 435 22.39 17.53 4.51
CA MET A 435 23.20 18.41 3.64
C MET A 435 24.05 17.67 2.60
N THR A 436 24.45 16.42 2.87
CA THR A 436 25.27 15.62 1.95
C THR A 436 24.47 15.17 0.74
N ILE A 437 23.24 14.67 0.93
CA ILE A 437 22.38 14.27 -0.20
C ILE A 437 21.85 15.49 -0.97
N GLN A 438 21.65 16.63 -0.29
CA GLN A 438 21.35 17.90 -0.97
C GLN A 438 22.44 18.27 -1.99
N LYS A 439 23.72 18.22 -1.58
CA LYS A 439 24.86 18.49 -2.48
C LYS A 439 24.94 17.50 -3.65
N MET A 440 24.56 16.24 -3.42
CA MET A 440 24.46 15.24 -4.49
C MET A 440 23.42 15.65 -5.52
N PHE A 441 22.21 16.04 -5.12
CA PHE A 441 21.20 16.53 -6.06
C PHE A 441 21.63 17.79 -6.80
N GLU A 442 22.24 18.76 -6.10
CA GLU A 442 22.79 19.97 -6.71
C GLU A 442 23.84 19.63 -7.79
N SER A 443 24.71 18.63 -7.55
CA SER A 443 25.70 18.14 -8.52
C SER A 443 25.09 17.43 -9.73
N LEU A 444 23.89 16.86 -9.58
CA LEU A 444 23.11 16.27 -10.68
C LEU A 444 22.30 17.32 -11.46
N GLY A 445 22.39 18.60 -11.06
CA GLY A 445 21.59 19.68 -11.63
C GLY A 445 20.11 19.59 -11.25
N ILE A 446 19.82 19.07 -10.05
CA ILE A 446 18.47 18.98 -9.48
C ILE A 446 18.38 19.98 -8.32
N ASN A 447 17.40 20.88 -8.39
CA ASN A 447 17.15 21.91 -7.38
C ASN A 447 16.53 21.28 -6.13
N THR A 448 17.05 21.66 -4.96
CA THR A 448 16.62 21.11 -3.66
C THR A 448 15.61 22.03 -2.98
N ILE A 449 14.41 21.52 -2.76
CA ILE A 449 13.36 22.14 -1.93
C ILE A 449 13.51 21.53 -0.54
N LYS A 450 14.06 22.32 0.37
CA LYS A 450 14.52 21.86 1.68
C LYS A 450 13.39 21.98 2.69
N VAL A 451 12.95 20.87 3.24
CA VAL A 451 11.87 20.83 4.24
C VAL A 451 12.33 20.01 5.43
N ASN A 452 12.06 20.47 6.65
CA ASN A 452 12.40 19.70 7.85
C ASN A 452 11.21 18.85 8.28
N ILE A 453 11.36 17.52 8.26
CA ILE A 453 10.35 16.55 8.73
C ILE A 453 10.94 15.60 9.77
N ARG A 454 11.92 16.06 10.56
CA ARG A 454 12.70 15.22 11.47
C ARG A 454 11.84 14.45 12.46
N HIS A 455 10.81 15.04 13.06
CA HIS A 455 9.93 14.35 14.01
C HIS A 455 8.92 13.47 13.28
N ALA A 456 8.43 13.89 12.11
CA ALA A 456 7.62 13.08 11.22
C ALA A 456 8.34 11.81 10.73
N ASN A 457 9.66 11.87 10.48
CA ASN A 457 10.49 10.70 10.13
C ASN A 457 10.40 9.58 11.19
N SER A 458 10.20 9.91 12.47
CA SER A 458 10.06 8.92 13.55
C SER A 458 8.87 7.98 13.35
N LEU A 459 7.83 8.43 12.66
CA LEU A 459 6.65 7.64 12.31
C LEU A 459 6.87 6.70 11.12
N GLY A 460 8.07 6.69 10.53
CA GLY A 460 8.52 5.64 9.62
C GLY A 460 8.64 6.00 8.15
N GLY A 461 8.61 7.28 7.79
CA GLY A 461 8.59 7.69 6.38
C GLY A 461 9.22 9.04 6.15
N GLY A 462 9.81 9.23 4.98
CA GLY A 462 10.23 10.51 4.43
C GLY A 462 9.19 11.04 3.44
N PHE A 463 9.56 12.00 2.60
CA PHE A 463 8.61 12.68 1.71
C PHE A 463 7.81 11.75 0.80
N HIS A 464 8.45 10.70 0.28
CA HIS A 464 7.78 9.75 -0.60
C HIS A 464 6.74 8.91 0.16
N CYS A 465 7.06 8.42 1.37
CA CYS A 465 6.09 7.69 2.18
C CYS A 465 4.92 8.57 2.64
N TRP A 466 5.21 9.82 3.05
CA TRP A 466 4.21 10.80 3.52
C TRP A 466 3.27 11.28 2.41
N THR A 467 3.49 10.88 1.16
CA THR A 467 2.71 11.35 0.01
C THR A 467 2.25 10.25 -0.93
N THR A 468 1.09 10.45 -1.56
CA THR A 468 0.71 9.74 -2.80
C THR A 468 0.45 10.78 -3.86
N ASP A 469 1.22 10.77 -4.94
CA ASP A 469 1.00 11.63 -6.09
C ASP A 469 -0.21 11.15 -6.90
N VAL A 470 -1.23 12.00 -6.94
CA VAL A 470 -2.51 11.71 -7.59
C VAL A 470 -2.48 12.10 -9.05
N ARG A 471 -1.84 13.22 -9.36
CA ARG A 471 -1.71 13.73 -10.72
C ARG A 471 -0.32 14.25 -10.99
N ARG A 472 0.27 13.76 -12.07
CA ARG A 472 1.48 14.30 -12.69
C ARG A 472 1.22 14.55 -14.16
N ARG A 473 1.72 15.67 -14.69
CA ARG A 473 1.55 16.04 -16.09
C ARG A 473 2.52 15.26 -16.97
N GLY A 474 2.02 14.20 -17.58
CA GLY A 474 2.80 13.38 -18.49
C GLY A 474 1.94 12.32 -19.18
N SER A 475 2.60 11.50 -20.00
CA SER A 475 1.98 10.43 -20.76
C SER A 475 2.63 9.10 -20.43
N LEU A 476 1.91 7.99 -20.61
CA LEU A 476 2.49 6.66 -20.47
C LEU A 476 3.63 6.46 -21.48
N GLN A 477 4.82 6.16 -20.98
CA GLN A 477 6.03 5.90 -21.76
C GLN A 477 6.74 4.65 -21.24
N SER A 478 7.64 4.06 -22.05
CA SER A 478 8.60 3.06 -21.59
C SER A 478 9.94 3.74 -21.36
N TYR A 479 10.57 3.43 -20.22
CA TYR A 479 11.94 3.82 -19.90
C TYR A 479 12.85 2.62 -19.68
N PHE A 480 12.31 1.40 -19.83
CA PHE A 480 12.99 0.16 -19.50
C PHE A 480 12.80 -0.88 -20.61
N LEU A 481 13.92 -1.26 -21.21
CA LEU A 481 14.04 -2.22 -22.34
C LEU A 481 13.22 -1.85 -23.58
#